data_AF-A0A4V5RRI9-F1
#
_entry.id   AF-A0A4V5RRI9-F1
#
_cell.length_a   1.000
_cell.length_b   1.000
_cell.length_c   1.000
_cell.angle_alpha   90.00
_cell.angle_beta   90.00
_cell.angle_gamma   90.00
#
_symmetry.space_group_name_H-M   'P 1'
#
loop_
_entity.id
_entity.type
_entity.pdbx_description
1 polymer ?
#
loop_
_entity_poly.entity_id
_entity_poly.type
_entity_poly.pdbx_seq_one_letter_code
_entity_poly.pdbx_strand_id
1 'polypeptide(L)'
;MKKGLMMTPIATALARHASADVSHAILYAMRLCLETKMTEDKSEFLDRNTARIVTNLVHSINDSVMMMNAIYVEIEGSVSPELFFDGESVAELSRADGMMRALEKRLRVLYNGLVKGTGEGTEPVKSAKEIRRSVAKLRTCITCLVRLNHQLNIVHLSDDKPAFELTSEKVAMLKAASFCAASFEH
;
A
#
# COMPACT_ATOMS: atom_id res chain seq x y z
N MET A 1 11.55 15.37 33.00
CA MET A 1 11.30 16.10 31.74
C MET A 1 10.59 15.13 30.79
N LYS A 2 9.30 15.33 30.53
CA LYS A 2 8.54 14.51 29.57
C LYS A 2 8.98 14.90 28.16
N LYS A 3 9.70 14.02 27.44
CA LYS A 3 9.87 14.15 25.99
C LYS A 3 8.47 14.22 25.40
N GLY A 4 8.09 15.36 24.83
CA GLY A 4 6.92 15.40 23.97
C GLY A 4 7.16 14.40 22.86
N LEU A 5 6.30 13.38 22.74
CA LEU A 5 6.27 12.48 21.58
C LEU A 5 6.01 13.36 20.35
N MET A 6 7.07 13.80 19.67
CA MET A 6 6.93 14.27 18.31
C MET A 6 6.79 13.02 17.45
N MET A 7 5.57 12.79 16.95
CA MET A 7 5.31 11.69 16.03
C MET A 7 6.19 11.84 14.80
N THR A 8 6.75 10.72 14.33
CA THR A 8 7.55 10.72 13.11
C THR A 8 6.71 11.10 11.88
N PRO A 9 7.36 11.47 10.75
CA PRO A 9 6.65 11.71 9.49
C PRO A 9 5.78 10.52 9.07
N ILE A 10 6.25 9.29 9.27
CA ILE A 10 5.52 8.05 8.97
C ILE A 10 4.26 7.93 9.85
N ALA A 11 4.41 8.07 11.17
CA ALA A 11 3.28 7.97 12.10
C ALA A 11 2.25 9.07 11.84
N THR A 12 2.70 10.29 11.54
CA THR A 12 1.84 11.43 11.20
C THR A 12 1.07 11.20 9.90
N ALA A 13 1.74 10.68 8.88
CA ALA A 13 1.13 10.35 7.59
C ALA A 13 0.06 9.25 7.74
N LEU A 14 0.32 8.23 8.55
CA LEU A 14 -0.61 7.13 8.79
C LEU A 14 -1.79 7.55 9.65
N ALA A 15 -1.58 8.31 10.72
CA ALA A 15 -2.65 8.75 11.62
C ALA A 15 -3.74 9.55 10.91
N ARG A 16 -3.38 10.34 9.88
CA ARG A 16 -4.34 11.11 9.08
C ARG A 16 -5.17 10.26 8.11
N HIS A 17 -4.71 9.08 7.69
CA HIS A 17 -5.25 8.42 6.47
C HIS A 17 -5.48 6.91 6.57
N ALA A 18 -4.78 6.19 7.45
CA ALA A 18 -5.02 4.77 7.72
C ALA A 18 -6.06 4.56 8.83
N SER A 19 -6.73 5.61 9.31
CA SER A 19 -7.69 5.52 10.40
C SER A 19 -8.89 4.64 10.05
N ALA A 20 -9.54 4.08 11.08
CA ALA A 20 -10.77 3.31 10.94
C ALA A 20 -11.87 4.10 10.21
N ASP A 21 -11.88 5.43 10.33
CA ASP A 21 -12.85 6.33 9.71
C ASP A 21 -12.72 6.36 8.18
N VAL A 22 -11.49 6.38 7.65
CA VAL A 22 -11.26 6.30 6.20
C VAL A 22 -11.71 4.95 5.67
N SER A 23 -11.37 3.86 6.36
CA SER A 23 -11.84 2.52 5.99
C SER A 23 -13.38 2.42 6.01
N HIS A 24 -14.03 3.06 6.98
CA HIS A 24 -15.49 3.11 7.08
C HIS A 24 -16.11 3.91 5.94
N ALA A 25 -15.55 5.09 5.63
CA ALA A 25 -15.99 5.94 4.52
C ALA A 25 -15.87 5.22 3.16
N ILE A 26 -14.78 4.47 2.95
CA ILE A 26 -14.56 3.65 1.75
C ILE A 26 -15.63 2.55 1.64
N LEU A 27 -15.88 1.82 2.73
CA LEU A 27 -16.90 0.76 2.75
C LEU A 27 -18.32 1.32 2.58
N TYR A 28 -18.59 2.49 3.15
CA TYR A 28 -19.86 3.20 2.98
C TYR A 28 -20.07 3.64 1.54
N ALA A 29 -19.08 4.25 0.89
CA ALA A 29 -19.17 4.62 -0.52
C ALA A 29 -19.43 3.41 -1.43
N MET A 30 -18.75 2.29 -1.18
CA MET A 30 -18.99 1.04 -1.92
C MET A 30 -20.37 0.44 -1.66
N ARG A 31 -20.92 0.64 -0.46
CA ARG A 31 -22.29 0.23 -0.15
C ARG A 31 -23.31 1.14 -0.84
N LEU A 32 -23.07 2.45 -0.90
CA LEU A 32 -23.92 3.37 -1.67
C LEU A 32 -23.96 2.98 -3.15
N CYS A 33 -22.83 2.56 -3.74
CA CYS A 33 -22.79 2.03 -5.11
C CYS A 33 -23.62 0.74 -5.30
N LEU A 34 -23.86 -0.04 -4.23
CA LEU A 34 -24.75 -1.21 -4.26
C LEU A 34 -26.22 -0.81 -4.07
N GLU A 35 -26.49 0.16 -3.20
CA GLU A 35 -27.83 0.61 -2.83
C GLU A 35 -28.50 1.46 -3.93
N THR A 36 -27.75 2.21 -4.74
CA THR A 36 -28.28 2.94 -5.90
C THR A 36 -29.01 2.04 -6.91
N LYS A 37 -28.80 0.72 -6.86
CA LYS A 37 -29.53 -0.28 -7.66
C LYS A 37 -30.97 -0.53 -7.16
N MET A 38 -31.25 -0.33 -5.87
CA MET A 38 -32.51 -0.81 -5.27
C MET A 38 -33.68 0.17 -5.34
N THR A 39 -33.46 1.39 -5.86
CA THR A 39 -34.52 2.39 -6.00
C THR A 39 -34.51 2.95 -7.42
N GLU A 40 -35.31 2.33 -8.30
CA GLU A 40 -35.51 2.78 -9.69
C GLU A 40 -36.11 4.21 -9.78
N ASP A 41 -36.62 4.76 -8.68
CA ASP A 41 -37.43 6.00 -8.66
C ASP A 41 -36.70 7.27 -8.11
N LYS A 42 -35.41 7.17 -7.75
CA LYS A 42 -34.61 8.30 -7.20
C LYS A 42 -33.23 8.47 -7.88
N SER A 43 -33.09 7.96 -9.10
CA SER A 43 -31.81 7.64 -9.74
C SER A 43 -30.89 8.84 -9.98
N GLU A 44 -31.37 10.00 -10.45
CA GLU A 44 -30.46 11.09 -10.86
C GLU A 44 -29.82 11.90 -9.72
N PHE A 45 -30.47 11.97 -8.55
CA PHE A 45 -29.99 12.79 -7.42
C PHE A 45 -29.09 11.99 -6.46
N LEU A 46 -29.37 10.70 -6.29
CA LEU A 46 -28.51 9.78 -5.56
C LEU A 46 -27.20 9.50 -6.32
N ASP A 47 -27.26 9.45 -7.65
CA ASP A 47 -26.09 9.18 -8.50
C ASP A 47 -25.05 10.30 -8.44
N ARG A 48 -25.46 11.58 -8.54
CA ARG A 48 -24.52 12.73 -8.45
C ARG A 48 -23.84 12.86 -7.08
N ASN A 49 -24.58 12.62 -5.99
CA ASN A 49 -23.98 12.64 -4.65
C ASN A 49 -23.05 11.46 -4.42
N THR A 50 -23.42 10.27 -4.90
CA THR A 50 -22.57 9.08 -4.81
C THR A 50 -21.30 9.25 -5.64
N ALA A 51 -21.41 9.72 -6.89
CA ALA A 51 -20.27 10.04 -7.74
C ALA A 51 -19.33 11.03 -7.07
N ARG A 52 -19.86 12.14 -6.51
CA ARG A 52 -19.05 13.12 -5.79
C ARG A 52 -18.35 12.53 -4.56
N ILE A 53 -19.03 11.69 -3.78
CA ILE A 53 -18.44 11.00 -2.62
C ILE A 53 -17.31 10.09 -3.08
N VAL A 54 -17.52 9.29 -4.13
CA VAL A 54 -16.51 8.41 -4.71
C VAL A 54 -15.31 9.21 -5.21
N THR A 55 -15.54 10.29 -5.96
CA THR A 55 -14.47 11.14 -6.47
C THR A 55 -13.64 11.73 -5.33
N ASN A 56 -14.27 12.29 -4.30
CA ASN A 56 -13.57 12.86 -3.16
C ASN A 56 -12.76 11.81 -2.39
N LEU A 57 -13.32 10.61 -2.25
CA LEU A 57 -12.66 9.48 -1.59
C LEU A 57 -11.44 9.01 -2.38
N VAL A 58 -11.56 8.86 -3.70
CA VAL A 58 -10.45 8.48 -4.59
C VAL A 58 -9.35 9.53 -4.56
N HIS A 59 -9.69 10.82 -4.58
CA HIS A 59 -8.72 11.91 -4.43
C HIS A 59 -7.99 11.82 -3.09
N SER A 60 -8.72 11.69 -1.98
CA SER A 60 -8.12 11.58 -0.65
C SER A 60 -7.16 10.38 -0.51
N ILE A 61 -7.52 9.22 -1.11
CA ILE A 61 -6.62 8.06 -1.13
C ILE A 61 -5.39 8.34 -1.99
N ASN A 62 -5.54 8.99 -3.14
CA ASN A 62 -4.42 9.33 -4.02
C ASN A 62 -3.48 10.36 -3.37
N ASP A 63 -4.00 11.34 -2.62
CA ASP A 63 -3.18 12.28 -1.85
C ASP A 63 -2.36 11.53 -0.80
N SER A 64 -2.96 10.53 -0.16
CA SER A 64 -2.27 9.66 0.80
C SER A 64 -1.15 8.86 0.11
N VAL A 65 -1.41 8.34 -1.09
CA VAL A 65 -0.39 7.66 -1.91
C VAL A 65 0.77 8.60 -2.23
N MET A 66 0.48 9.83 -2.65
CA MET A 66 1.51 10.82 -2.96
C MET A 66 2.36 11.15 -1.74
N MET A 67 1.74 11.36 -0.58
CA MET A 67 2.46 11.64 0.66
C MET A 67 3.35 10.47 1.09
N MET A 68 2.84 9.24 1.03
CA MET A 68 3.63 8.05 1.38
C MET A 68 4.80 7.83 0.42
N ASN A 69 4.61 8.11 -0.87
CA ASN A 69 5.70 8.08 -1.85
C ASN A 69 6.73 9.18 -1.61
N ALA A 70 6.30 10.38 -1.23
CA ALA A 70 7.23 11.46 -0.88
C ALA A 70 8.12 11.08 0.30
N ILE A 71 7.52 10.49 1.35
CA ILE A 71 8.27 9.95 2.50
C ILE A 71 9.23 8.85 2.06
N TYR A 72 8.79 7.94 1.19
CA TYR A 72 9.66 6.88 0.67
C TYR A 72 10.89 7.45 -0.06
N VAL A 73 10.69 8.44 -0.94
CA VAL A 73 11.78 9.14 -1.65
C VAL A 73 12.70 9.88 -0.69
N GLU A 74 12.14 10.51 0.34
CA GLU A 74 12.92 11.18 1.40
C GLU A 74 13.82 10.19 2.15
N ILE A 75 13.30 9.00 2.48
CA ILE A 75 14.07 7.95 3.14
C ILE A 75 15.18 7.43 2.22
N GLU A 76 14.89 7.15 0.95
CA GLU A 76 15.91 6.69 -0.01
C GLU A 76 17.03 7.71 -0.24
N GLY A 77 16.72 9.01 -0.18
CA GLY A 77 17.71 10.09 -0.28
C GLY A 77 18.42 10.42 1.03
N SER A 78 18.02 9.82 2.16
CA SER A 78 18.58 10.10 3.47
C SER A 78 19.93 9.40 3.69
N VAL A 79 20.83 10.07 4.40
CA VAL A 79 22.10 9.49 4.87
C VAL A 79 21.87 8.51 6.03
N SER A 80 20.75 8.64 6.74
CA SER A 80 20.38 7.84 7.91
C SER A 80 18.90 7.41 7.81
N PRO A 81 18.56 6.49 6.88
CA PRO A 81 17.18 6.04 6.66
C PRO A 81 16.56 5.33 7.88
N GLU A 82 17.38 4.73 8.74
CA GLU A 82 16.97 4.06 9.98
C GLU A 82 16.27 4.99 10.97
N LEU A 83 16.59 6.29 10.97
CA LEU A 83 15.99 7.27 11.88
C LEU A 83 14.51 7.54 11.59
N PHE A 84 14.01 7.15 10.42
CA PHE A 84 12.60 7.26 10.07
C PHE A 84 11.77 6.12 10.66
N PHE A 85 12.40 5.04 11.12
CA PHE A 85 11.74 3.81 11.59
C PHE A 85 11.90 3.60 13.09
N ASP A 86 11.41 4.54 13.90
CA ASP A 86 11.30 4.30 15.34
C ASP A 86 10.23 3.25 15.68
N GLY A 87 10.22 2.80 16.94
CA GLY A 87 9.32 1.73 17.38
C GLY A 87 7.83 2.06 17.19
N GLU A 88 7.45 3.33 17.32
CA GLU A 88 6.08 3.79 17.08
C GLU A 88 5.73 3.71 15.59
N SER A 89 6.59 4.24 14.72
CA SER A 89 6.44 4.22 13.26
C SER A 89 6.29 2.81 12.71
N VAL A 90 7.11 1.88 13.20
CA VAL A 90 7.10 0.48 12.78
C VAL A 90 5.80 -0.21 13.23
N ALA A 91 5.33 0.08 14.46
CA ALA A 91 4.06 -0.44 14.95
C ALA A 91 2.87 0.08 14.14
N GLU A 92 2.85 1.38 13.82
CA GLU A 92 1.82 2.00 12.99
C GLU A 92 1.83 1.45 11.56
N LEU A 93 3.00 1.30 10.93
CA LEU A 93 3.13 0.68 9.60
C LEU A 93 2.57 -0.74 9.57
N SER A 94 2.89 -1.54 10.60
CA SER A 94 2.41 -2.92 10.72
C SER A 94 0.88 -2.97 10.88
N ARG A 95 0.32 -2.09 11.70
CA ARG A 95 -1.14 -1.99 11.88
C ARG A 95 -1.82 -1.55 10.59
N ALA A 96 -1.27 -0.54 9.91
CA ALA A 96 -1.79 -0.03 8.65
C ALA A 96 -1.76 -1.09 7.55
N ASP A 97 -0.69 -1.88 7.42
CA ASP A 97 -0.61 -2.97 6.45
C ASP A 97 -1.71 -4.03 6.72
N GLY A 98 -1.91 -4.41 7.98
CA GLY A 98 -2.97 -5.32 8.39
C GLY A 98 -4.38 -4.80 8.06
N MET A 99 -4.65 -3.54 8.39
CA MET A 99 -5.93 -2.87 8.09
C MET A 99 -6.19 -2.81 6.58
N MET A 100 -5.19 -2.42 5.79
CA MET A 100 -5.31 -2.29 4.34
C MET A 100 -5.55 -3.64 3.64
N ARG A 101 -4.93 -4.73 4.12
CA ARG A 101 -5.23 -6.09 3.64
C ARG A 101 -6.66 -6.50 3.92
N ALA A 102 -7.15 -6.23 5.14
CA ALA A 102 -8.53 -6.52 5.52
C ALA A 102 -9.51 -5.72 4.67
N LEU A 103 -9.22 -4.43 4.44
CA LEU A 103 -10.02 -3.56 3.58
C LEU A 103 -10.05 -4.07 2.13
N GLU A 104 -8.91 -4.42 1.53
CA GLU A 104 -8.86 -4.93 0.15
C GLU A 104 -9.71 -6.21 -0.01
N LYS A 105 -9.66 -7.11 0.98
CA LYS A 105 -10.48 -8.33 0.99
C LYS A 105 -11.98 -7.99 1.01
N ARG A 106 -12.40 -7.04 1.86
CA ARG A 106 -13.80 -6.59 1.92
C ARG A 106 -14.24 -5.93 0.61
N LEU A 107 -13.41 -5.07 0.03
CA LEU A 107 -13.70 -4.40 -1.24
C LEU A 107 -13.84 -5.39 -2.39
N ARG A 108 -13.04 -6.46 -2.41
CA ARG A 108 -13.16 -7.53 -3.39
C ARG A 108 -14.52 -8.23 -3.31
N VAL A 109 -14.99 -8.54 -2.10
CA VAL A 109 -16.31 -9.15 -1.88
C VAL A 109 -17.42 -8.22 -2.37
N LEU A 110 -17.38 -6.94 -1.97
CA LEU A 110 -18.38 -5.96 -2.38
C LEU A 110 -18.40 -5.74 -3.89
N TYR A 111 -17.23 -5.62 -4.52
CA TYR A 111 -17.12 -5.49 -5.97
C TYR A 111 -17.68 -6.71 -6.72
N ASN A 112 -17.36 -7.92 -6.27
CA ASN A 112 -17.88 -9.13 -6.89
C ASN A 112 -19.42 -9.22 -6.75
N GLY A 113 -19.96 -8.79 -5.60
CA GLY A 113 -21.40 -8.66 -5.41
C GLY A 113 -22.01 -7.64 -6.36
N LEU A 114 -21.36 -6.49 -6.54
CA LEU A 114 -21.80 -5.44 -7.45
C LEU A 114 -21.80 -5.92 -8.91
N VAL A 115 -20.70 -6.52 -9.38
CA VAL A 115 -20.60 -7.06 -10.75
C VAL A 115 -21.67 -8.12 -11.02
N LYS A 116 -21.92 -9.03 -10.07
CA LYS A 116 -23.00 -10.02 -10.19
C LYS A 116 -24.38 -9.36 -10.25
N GLY A 117 -24.55 -8.24 -9.55
CA GLY A 117 -25.80 -7.52 -9.47
C GLY A 117 -26.09 -6.64 -10.69
N THR A 118 -25.08 -5.97 -11.26
CA THR A 118 -25.29 -4.90 -12.25
C THR A 118 -24.60 -5.14 -13.59
N GLY A 119 -23.69 -6.11 -13.69
CA GLY A 119 -22.86 -6.33 -14.87
C GLY A 119 -21.62 -5.42 -14.91
N GLU A 120 -20.54 -5.92 -15.53
CA GLU A 120 -19.18 -5.39 -15.42
C GLU A 120 -18.97 -3.99 -16.04
N GLY A 121 -19.87 -3.54 -16.91
CA GLY A 121 -19.74 -2.27 -17.66
C GLY A 121 -20.44 -1.05 -17.03
N THR A 122 -21.12 -1.22 -15.90
CA THR A 122 -21.96 -0.16 -15.31
C THR A 122 -21.11 0.90 -14.57
N GLU A 123 -21.59 2.15 -14.52
CA GLU A 123 -20.89 3.24 -13.83
C GLU A 123 -20.56 2.92 -12.36
N PRO A 124 -21.48 2.33 -11.55
CA PRO A 124 -21.14 1.90 -10.19
C PRO A 124 -19.97 0.90 -10.14
N VAL A 125 -19.88 -0.02 -11.10
CA VAL A 125 -18.77 -0.98 -11.19
C VAL A 125 -17.46 -0.27 -11.54
N LYS A 126 -17.49 0.70 -12.45
CA LYS A 126 -16.31 1.52 -12.78
C LYS A 126 -15.84 2.30 -11.55
N SER A 127 -16.74 2.98 -10.84
CA SER A 127 -16.45 3.67 -9.57
C SER A 127 -15.85 2.73 -8.52
N ALA A 128 -16.45 1.56 -8.33
CA ALA A 128 -15.96 0.55 -7.39
C ALA A 128 -14.56 0.02 -7.79
N LYS A 129 -14.30 -0.12 -9.10
CA LYS A 129 -12.99 -0.51 -9.64
C LYS A 129 -11.93 0.56 -9.36
N GLU A 130 -12.28 1.84 -9.48
CA GLU A 130 -11.37 2.96 -9.18
C GLU A 130 -11.00 3.00 -7.69
N ILE A 131 -11.99 2.91 -6.80
CA ILE A 131 -11.75 2.83 -5.35
C ILE A 131 -10.77 1.69 -5.03
N ARG A 132 -11.03 0.49 -5.59
CA ARG A 132 -10.16 -0.67 -5.40
C ARG A 132 -8.73 -0.44 -5.88
N ARG A 133 -8.56 0.20 -7.03
CA ARG A 133 -7.23 0.54 -7.57
C ARG A 133 -6.50 1.52 -6.67
N SER A 134 -7.15 2.58 -6.20
CA SER A 134 -6.53 3.55 -5.30
C SER A 134 -6.16 2.93 -3.95
N VAL A 135 -7.03 2.11 -3.34
CA VAL A 135 -6.71 1.38 -2.11
C VAL A 135 -5.53 0.42 -2.31
N ALA A 136 -5.47 -0.28 -3.44
CA ALA A 136 -4.36 -1.17 -3.75
C ALA A 136 -3.03 -0.40 -3.90
N LYS A 137 -3.03 0.79 -4.51
CA LYS A 137 -1.85 1.66 -4.58
C LYS A 137 -1.37 2.06 -3.19
N LEU A 138 -2.27 2.52 -2.32
CA LEU A 138 -1.92 2.91 -0.96
C LEU A 138 -1.35 1.73 -0.17
N ARG A 139 -1.94 0.53 -0.29
CA ARG A 139 -1.39 -0.68 0.32
C ARG A 139 0.03 -0.95 -0.17
N THR A 140 0.29 -0.84 -1.47
CA THR A 140 1.63 -1.05 -2.03
C THR A 140 2.64 -0.09 -1.41
N CYS A 141 2.33 1.21 -1.29
CA CYS A 141 3.21 2.19 -0.65
C CYS A 141 3.55 1.80 0.81
N ILE A 142 2.53 1.42 1.59
CA ILE A 142 2.73 0.95 2.97
C ILE A 142 3.59 -0.32 3.00
N THR A 143 3.30 -1.30 2.15
CA THR A 143 4.09 -2.53 2.05
C THR A 143 5.56 -2.23 1.68
N CYS A 144 5.82 -1.25 0.80
CA CYS A 144 7.19 -0.84 0.46
C CYS A 144 7.94 -0.30 1.67
N LEU A 145 7.32 0.58 2.47
CA LEU A 145 7.92 1.10 3.70
C LEU A 145 8.17 -0.01 4.74
N VAL A 146 7.25 -0.96 4.90
CA VAL A 146 7.44 -2.14 5.76
C VAL A 146 8.63 -2.98 5.30
N ARG A 147 8.77 -3.20 3.99
CA ARG A 147 9.89 -3.95 3.41
C ARG A 147 11.22 -3.22 3.58
N LEU A 148 11.23 -1.91 3.39
CA LEU A 148 12.42 -1.08 3.57
C LEU A 148 12.91 -1.15 5.01
N ASN A 149 12.01 -1.02 6.00
CA ASN A 149 12.35 -1.25 7.41
C ASN A 149 12.94 -2.64 7.65
N HIS A 150 12.37 -3.68 7.03
CA HIS A 150 12.89 -5.04 7.18
C HIS A 150 14.30 -5.19 6.59
N GLN A 151 14.55 -4.60 5.43
CA GLN A 151 15.87 -4.60 4.79
C GLN A 151 16.91 -3.86 5.64
N LEU A 152 16.59 -2.67 6.15
CA LEU A 152 17.48 -1.92 7.04
C LEU A 152 17.81 -2.69 8.32
N ASN A 153 16.83 -3.36 8.93
CA ASN A 153 17.05 -4.21 10.10
C ASN A 153 17.90 -5.46 9.78
N ILE A 154 17.74 -6.07 8.60
CA ILE A 154 18.61 -7.17 8.16
C ILE A 154 20.05 -6.67 7.94
N VAL A 155 20.23 -5.47 7.40
CA VAL A 155 21.56 -4.87 7.22
C VAL A 155 22.23 -4.62 8.58
N HIS A 156 21.51 -4.10 9.58
CA HIS A 156 22.04 -3.96 10.95
C HIS A 156 22.33 -5.30 11.63
N LEU A 157 21.58 -6.36 11.32
CA LEU A 157 21.92 -7.73 11.77
C LEU A 157 23.10 -8.32 10.99
N SER A 158 23.43 -7.80 9.80
CA SER A 158 24.56 -8.23 8.98
C SER A 158 25.89 -7.56 9.34
N ASP A 159 25.88 -6.60 10.28
CA ASP A 159 27.11 -6.10 10.92
C ASP A 159 27.82 -7.21 11.73
N ASP A 160 27.15 -8.32 12.04
CA ASP A 160 27.79 -9.61 12.31
C ASP A 160 28.22 -10.28 10.98
N LYS A 161 29.26 -9.71 10.36
CA LYS A 161 29.99 -10.16 9.15
C LYS A 161 29.13 -10.50 7.91
N PRO A 162 29.42 -9.94 6.72
CA PRO A 162 28.98 -10.57 5.49
C PRO A 162 29.69 -11.92 5.34
N ALA A 163 28.98 -13.03 5.57
CA ALA A 163 29.47 -14.38 5.33
C ALA A 163 29.55 -14.73 3.81
N PHE A 164 29.95 -13.76 2.99
CA PHE A 164 30.33 -14.01 1.62
C PHE A 164 31.71 -13.40 1.33
N GLU A 165 32.75 -14.05 1.86
CA GLU A 165 34.08 -13.87 1.32
C GLU A 165 34.12 -14.44 -0.10
N LEU A 166 34.36 -13.54 -1.06
CA LEU A 166 34.77 -13.85 -2.43
C LEU A 166 36.21 -14.37 -2.39
N THR A 167 36.37 -15.63 -2.01
CA THR A 167 37.65 -16.31 -2.12
C THR A 167 37.97 -16.57 -3.59
N SER A 168 39.26 -16.63 -3.93
CA SER A 168 39.73 -16.93 -5.29
C SER A 168 39.12 -18.22 -5.86
N GLU A 169 38.82 -19.18 -4.98
CA GLU A 169 38.17 -20.44 -5.32
C GLU A 169 36.71 -20.26 -5.78
N LYS A 170 35.92 -19.41 -5.09
CA LYS A 170 34.55 -19.07 -5.52
C LYS A 170 34.52 -18.29 -6.83
N VAL A 171 35.52 -17.43 -7.06
CA VAL A 171 35.68 -16.72 -8.34
C VAL A 171 36.04 -17.69 -9.47
N ALA A 172 36.88 -18.69 -9.20
CA ALA A 172 37.20 -19.75 -10.15
C ALA A 172 35.96 -20.61 -10.47
N MET A 173 35.15 -20.96 -9.46
CA MET A 173 33.90 -21.68 -9.66
C MET A 173 32.87 -20.90 -10.48
N LEU A 174 32.72 -19.59 -10.23
CA LEU A 174 31.85 -18.72 -11.03
C LEU A 174 32.32 -18.64 -12.48
N LYS A 175 33.63 -18.48 -12.71
CA LYS A 175 34.20 -18.49 -14.06
C LYS A 175 33.95 -19.83 -14.75
N ALA A 176 34.19 -20.95 -14.07
CA ALA A 176 33.94 -22.27 -14.62
C ALA A 176 32.45 -22.49 -14.96
N ALA A 177 31.54 -22.05 -14.11
CA ALA A 177 30.09 -22.12 -14.37
C ALA A 177 29.67 -21.25 -15.56
N SER A 178 30.22 -20.06 -15.71
CA SER A 178 29.97 -19.20 -16.88
C SER A 178 30.54 -19.78 -18.18
N PHE A 179 31.71 -20.42 -18.13
CA PHE A 179 32.27 -21.13 -19.29
C PHE A 179 31.45 -22.38 -19.67
N CYS A 180 30.96 -23.14 -18.68
CA CYS A 180 30.05 -24.25 -18.93
C CYS A 180 28.71 -23.78 -19.50
N ALA A 181 28.15 -22.67 -19.01
CA ALA A 181 26.89 -22.13 -19.53
C ALA A 181 27.02 -21.63 -20.98
N ALA A 182 28.15 -21.00 -21.33
CA ALA A 182 28.43 -20.52 -22.68
C ALA A 182 28.76 -21.64 -23.69
N SER A 183 29.06 -22.86 -23.23
CA SER A 183 29.36 -24.01 -24.09
C SER A 183 28.15 -24.90 -24.40
N PHE A 184 26.96 -24.57 -23.86
CA PHE A 184 25.69 -25.25 -24.18
C PHE A 184 24.85 -24.52 -25.25
N GLU A 185 25.32 -23.39 -25.80
CA GLU A 185 24.62 -22.62 -26.86
C GLU A 185 25.15 -22.90 -28.28
N HIS A 186 25.82 -24.03 -28.52
CA HIS A 186 26.18 -24.51 -29.87
C HIS A 186 25.66 -25.91 -30.16
#